data_AF-A0A7Y4Y5M5-F1
#
_entry.id   AF-A0A7Y4Y5M5-F1
#
_cell.length_a   1.000
_cell.length_b   1.000
_cell.length_c   1.000
_cell.angle_alpha   90.00
_cell.angle_beta   90.00
_cell.angle_gamma   90.00
#
_symmetry.space_group_name_H-M   'P 1'
#
loop_
_entity.id
_entity.type
_entity.pdbx_description
1 polymer ?
#
loop_
_entity_poly.entity_id
_entity_poly.type
_entity_poly.pdbx_seq_one_letter_code
_entity_poly.pdbx_strand_id
1 'polypeptide(L)'
;MDDNNGYAVFFFPQALEALGEAIHPFLQDGPAGPHVACHTVDTGGAFIEMTLQGRTPEGKPVSLELMVPSGMVRMIVSTHSDEMFGFGLHAFSKPAAALPVLGPTAEPASAPSEALPSSAGPQANG
;
A
#
# COMPACT_ATOMS: atom_id res chain seq x y z
N MET A 1 -6.57 18.79 14.22
CA MET A 1 -6.05 17.43 13.97
C MET A 1 -7.20 16.80 13.22
N ASP A 2 -7.27 17.06 11.91
CA ASP A 2 -8.50 16.90 11.13
C ASP A 2 -8.15 16.30 9.76
N ASP A 3 -7.36 15.24 9.78
CA ASP A 3 -7.21 14.35 8.63
C ASP A 3 -7.73 12.99 9.10
N ASN A 4 -9.06 12.85 9.08
CA ASN A 4 -9.79 11.65 9.45
C ASN A 4 -9.67 10.56 8.36
N ASN A 5 -8.44 10.38 7.87
CA ASN A 5 -8.07 9.52 6.77
C ASN A 5 -6.87 8.67 7.17
N GLY A 6 -7.12 7.41 7.47
CA GLY A 6 -6.10 6.47 7.93
C GLY A 6 -6.66 5.10 8.25
N TYR A 7 -5.89 4.32 9.00
CA TYR A 7 -6.22 2.96 9.39
C TYR A 7 -5.91 2.73 10.87
N ALA A 8 -6.77 1.95 11.52
CA ALA A 8 -6.52 1.36 12.83
C ALA A 8 -6.14 -0.11 12.66
N VAL A 9 -4.93 -0.47 13.10
CA VAL A 9 -4.41 -1.84 13.01
C VAL A 9 -4.41 -2.47 14.40
N PHE A 10 -5.14 -3.58 14.50
CA PHE A 10 -5.28 -4.38 15.72
C PHE A 10 -4.41 -5.62 15.62
N PHE A 11 -3.67 -5.91 16.68
CA PHE A 11 -2.79 -7.08 16.76
C PHE A 11 -3.42 -8.19 17.61
N PHE A 12 -2.96 -9.42 17.42
CA PHE A 12 -3.26 -10.49 18.38
C PHE A 12 -2.55 -10.22 19.72
N PRO A 13 -3.07 -10.69 20.87
CA PRO A 13 -2.41 -10.50 22.16
C PRO A 13 -0.95 -10.97 22.18
N GLN A 14 -0.66 -12.14 21.57
CA GLN A 14 0.71 -12.65 21.50
C GLN A 14 1.64 -11.75 20.67
N ALA A 15 1.10 -11.02 19.69
CA ALA A 15 1.87 -10.08 18.90
C ALA A 15 2.21 -8.83 19.71
N LEU A 16 1.31 -8.35 20.57
CA LEU A 16 1.62 -7.24 21.49
C LEU A 16 2.71 -7.63 22.48
N GLU A 17 2.69 -8.86 22.99
CA GLU A 17 3.74 -9.40 23.86
C GLU A 17 5.09 -9.52 23.12
N ALA A 18 5.08 -9.96 21.86
CA ALA A 18 6.30 -10.17 21.08
C ALA A 18 6.91 -8.85 20.54
N LEU A 19 6.08 -7.93 20.07
CA LEU A 19 6.51 -6.61 19.57
C LEU A 19 6.89 -5.68 20.73
N GLY A 20 6.28 -5.89 21.90
CA GLY A 20 6.68 -5.29 23.17
C GLY A 20 6.79 -3.77 23.14
N GLU A 21 7.85 -3.26 23.79
CA GLU A 21 8.13 -1.81 23.95
C GLU A 21 8.35 -1.07 22.63
N ALA A 22 8.66 -1.76 21.53
CA ALA A 22 8.95 -1.11 20.25
C ALA A 22 7.71 -0.42 19.66
N ILE A 23 6.54 -1.04 19.82
CA ILE A 23 5.27 -0.48 19.30
C ILE A 23 4.49 0.30 20.36
N HIS A 24 4.89 0.19 21.63
CA HIS A 24 4.16 0.77 22.76
C HIS A 24 3.94 2.29 22.66
N PRO A 25 4.91 3.10 22.20
CA PRO A 25 4.69 4.54 22.01
C PRO A 25 3.64 4.89 20.96
N PHE A 26 3.28 3.94 20.10
CA PHE A 26 2.34 4.12 18.99
C PHE A 26 0.99 3.42 19.25
N LEU A 27 0.88 2.66 20.33
CA LEU A 27 -0.38 2.06 20.75
C LEU A 27 -1.31 3.14 21.29
N GLN A 28 -2.54 3.10 20.79
CA GLN A 28 -3.65 3.92 21.22
C GLN A 28 -4.71 3.01 21.83
N ASP A 29 -5.21 3.40 23.00
CA ASP A 29 -6.37 2.76 23.60
C ASP A 29 -7.65 3.40 23.07
N GLY A 30 -8.53 2.57 22.50
CA GLY A 30 -9.84 2.98 22.04
C GLY A 30 -10.95 2.07 22.57
N PRO A 31 -12.23 2.41 22.34
CA PRO A 31 -13.37 1.59 22.76
C PRO A 31 -13.35 0.16 22.21
N ALA A 32 -12.69 -0.06 21.07
CA ALA A 32 -12.52 -1.37 20.44
C ALA A 32 -11.26 -2.12 20.91
N GLY A 33 -10.48 -1.53 21.82
CA GLY A 33 -9.22 -2.07 22.34
C GLY A 33 -7.96 -1.37 21.79
N PRO A 34 -6.78 -1.88 22.17
CA PRO A 34 -5.49 -1.31 21.78
C PRO A 34 -5.24 -1.51 20.28
N HIS A 35 -4.82 -0.44 19.60
CA HIS A 35 -4.54 -0.42 18.17
C HIS A 35 -3.44 0.57 17.83
N VAL A 36 -2.82 0.40 16.66
CA VAL A 36 -1.90 1.39 16.09
C VAL A 36 -2.64 2.16 15.01
N ALA A 37 -2.65 3.49 15.12
CA ALA A 37 -3.16 4.37 14.08
C ALA A 37 -2.06 4.65 13.05
N CYS A 38 -2.38 4.50 11.77
CA CYS A 38 -1.44 4.72 10.66
C CYS A 38 -2.12 5.40 9.47
N HIS A 39 -1.31 6.04 8.64
CA HIS A 39 -1.77 6.80 7.47
C HIS A 39 -2.00 5.89 6.26
N THR A 40 -1.11 4.93 6.03
CA THR A 40 -1.18 3.96 4.95
C THR A 40 -0.88 2.55 5.46
N VAL A 41 -1.45 1.56 4.76
CA VAL A 41 -1.19 0.13 4.99
C VAL A 41 -1.04 -0.57 3.64
N ASP A 42 0.02 -1.35 3.46
CA ASP A 42 0.22 -2.29 2.36
C ASP A 42 0.22 -3.72 2.90
N THR A 43 -0.58 -4.60 2.28
CA THR A 43 -0.73 -6.01 2.65
C THR A 43 -0.29 -6.97 1.54
N GLY A 44 0.44 -6.49 0.52
CA GLY A 44 0.82 -7.26 -0.66
C GLY A 44 1.92 -8.31 -0.41
N GLY A 45 2.60 -8.24 0.73
CA GLY A 45 3.74 -9.09 1.08
C GLY A 45 3.54 -9.99 2.30
N ALA A 46 4.63 -10.63 2.73
CA ALA A 46 4.66 -11.41 3.98
C ALA A 46 4.53 -10.52 5.23
N PHE A 47 4.95 -9.27 5.10
CA PHE A 47 4.83 -8.22 6.09
C PHE A 47 3.73 -7.24 5.68
N ILE A 48 3.04 -6.71 6.69
CA ILE A 48 2.17 -5.55 6.57
C ILE A 48 3.04 -4.34 6.76
N GLU A 49 3.10 -3.49 5.74
CA GLU A 49 3.88 -2.26 5.74
C GLU A 49 2.95 -1.10 6.13
N MET A 50 3.33 -0.34 7.15
CA MET A 50 2.49 0.72 7.72
C MET A 50 3.30 2.02 7.80
N THR A 51 2.72 3.13 7.35
CA THR A 51 3.33 4.45 7.57
C THR A 51 2.63 5.17 8.72
N LEU A 52 3.38 5.47 9.78
CA LEU A 52 2.92 6.22 10.95
C LEU A 52 3.41 7.66 10.85
N GLN A 53 2.54 8.60 11.20
CA GLN A 53 2.91 10.00 11.37
C GLN A 53 2.99 10.33 12.86
N GLY A 54 4.14 10.84 13.28
CA GLY A 54 4.40 11.24 14.65
C GLY A 54 5.02 12.62 14.73
N ARG A 55 5.33 13.03 15.96
CA ARG A 55 6.16 14.20 16.23
C ARG A 55 7.29 13.80 17.17
N THR A 56 8.48 14.33 16.94
CA THR A 56 9.59 14.20 17.88
C THR A 56 9.29 15.01 19.16
N PRO A 57 10.03 14.81 20.26
CA PRO A 57 9.88 15.61 21.48
C PRO A 57 10.02 17.13 21.24
N GLU A 58 10.74 17.52 20.19
CA GLU A 58 10.94 18.92 19.75
C GLU A 58 9.80 19.43 18.85
N GLY A 59 8.75 18.62 18.65
CA GLY A 59 7.57 18.96 17.86
C GLY A 59 7.77 18.86 16.34
N LYS A 60 8.91 18.36 15.85
CA LYS A 60 9.13 18.16 14.42
C LYS A 60 8.31 16.98 13.91
N PRO A 61 7.65 17.09 12.73
CA PRO A 61 6.97 15.96 12.13
C PRO A 61 7.99 14.87 11.77
N VAL A 62 7.64 13.63 12.09
CA VAL A 62 8.41 12.43 11.70
C VAL A 62 7.46 11.44 11.05
N SER A 63 7.91 10.85 9.94
CA SER A 63 7.24 9.73 9.29
C SER A 63 8.04 8.48 9.60
N LEU A 64 7.40 7.46 10.17
CA LEU A 64 8.00 6.18 10.48
C LEU A 64 7.35 5.10 9.59
N GLU A 65 8.16 4.20 9.08
CA GLU A 65 7.71 2.99 8.40
C GLU A 65 7.86 1.80 9.34
N LEU A 66 6.77 1.06 9.56
CA LEU A 66 6.71 -0.11 10.41
C LEU A 66 6.31 -1.32 9.57
N MET A 67 7.12 -2.38 9.62
CA MET A 67 6.83 -3.64 8.95
C MET A 67 6.52 -4.70 10.02
N VAL A 68 5.32 -5.28 9.97
CA VAL A 68 4.90 -6.31 10.93
C VAL A 68 4.53 -7.60 10.19
N PRO A 69 4.94 -8.79 10.64
CA PRO A 69 4.49 -10.04 10.04
C PRO A 69 2.96 -10.12 9.95
N SER A 70 2.42 -10.49 8.79
CA SER A 70 0.97 -10.57 8.55
C SER A 70 0.21 -11.41 9.58
N GLY A 71 0.80 -12.53 10.02
CA GLY A 71 0.21 -13.40 11.04
C GLY A 71 0.07 -12.78 12.44
N MET A 72 0.69 -11.63 12.70
CA MET A 72 0.57 -10.89 13.96
C MET A 72 -0.61 -9.90 13.98
N VAL A 73 -1.12 -9.54 12.80
CA VAL A 73 -2.23 -8.59 12.66
C VAL A 73 -3.55 -9.35 12.70
N ARG A 74 -4.44 -8.92 13.60
CA ARG A 74 -5.77 -9.49 13.77
C ARG A 74 -6.78 -8.85 12.84
N MET A 75 -6.72 -7.53 12.67
CA MET A 75 -7.72 -6.76 11.93
C MET A 75 -7.16 -5.40 11.53
N ILE A 76 -7.52 -4.92 10.34
CA ILE A 76 -7.22 -3.57 9.86
C ILE A 76 -8.55 -2.90 9.54
N VAL A 77 -8.77 -1.71 10.12
CA VAL A 77 -10.00 -0.92 9.92
C VAL A 77 -9.64 0.39 9.25
N SER A 78 -10.22 0.69 8.09
CA SER A 78 -10.08 2.01 7.48
C SER A 78 -10.99 3.01 8.19
N THR A 79 -10.42 4.13 8.58
CA THR A 79 -11.13 5.30 9.09
C THR A 79 -11.06 6.36 7.99
N HIS A 80 -11.99 6.30 7.04
CA HIS A 80 -12.18 7.33 6.02
C HIS A 80 -13.58 7.92 6.23
N SER A 81 -13.68 9.25 6.38
CA SER A 81 -14.96 9.96 6.49
C SER A 81 -15.64 10.23 5.15
N ASP A 82 -14.94 10.08 4.02
CA ASP A 82 -15.50 10.37 2.70
C ASP A 82 -15.46 9.14 1.78
N GLU A 83 -16.44 9.11 0.87
CA GLU A 83 -17.11 7.97 0.23
C GLU A 83 -16.26 6.96 -0.60
N MET A 84 -14.93 6.95 -0.47
CA MET A 84 -14.04 6.05 -1.21
C MET A 84 -13.47 4.95 -0.30
N PHE A 85 -14.30 3.95 0.00
CA PHE A 85 -13.96 2.77 0.81
C PHE A 85 -13.54 1.58 -0.07
N GLY A 86 -12.32 1.03 0.13
CA GLY A 86 -11.93 -0.26 -0.45
C GLY A 86 -10.41 -0.53 -0.50
N PHE A 87 -10.02 -1.80 -0.33
CA PHE A 87 -8.63 -2.30 -0.49
C PHE A 87 -8.33 -2.63 -1.96
N GLY A 88 -8.57 -1.68 -2.87
CA GLY A 88 -8.28 -1.85 -4.29
C GLY A 88 -6.86 -1.43 -4.63
N LEU A 89 -6.24 -2.06 -5.64
CA LEU A 89 -5.01 -1.57 -6.28
C LEU A 89 -5.21 -0.09 -6.61
N HIS A 90 -4.59 0.79 -5.84
CA HIS A 90 -4.40 2.17 -6.23
C HIS A 90 -3.40 2.12 -7.38
N ALA A 91 -3.91 1.85 -8.59
CA ALA A 91 -3.20 2.22 -9.79
C ALA A 91 -2.95 3.72 -9.61
N PHE A 92 -1.70 4.07 -9.27
CA PHE A 92 -1.20 5.41 -9.34
C PHE A 92 -1.68 5.93 -10.69
N SER A 93 -2.72 6.77 -10.67
CA SER A 93 -3.10 7.54 -11.84
C SER A 93 -1.98 8.56 -11.96
N LYS A 94 -0.85 8.11 -12.50
CA LYS A 94 0.14 8.97 -13.12
C LYS A 94 -0.70 9.87 -14.01
N PRO A 95 -0.79 11.18 -13.77
CA PRO A 95 -1.46 12.05 -14.71
C PRO A 95 -0.78 11.74 -16.05
N ALA A 96 -1.58 11.31 -17.02
CA ALA A 96 -1.10 11.16 -18.38
C ALA A 96 -0.52 12.52 -18.73
N ALA A 97 0.81 12.62 -18.72
CA ALA A 97 1.50 13.77 -19.24
C ALA A 97 0.94 13.89 -20.65
N ALA A 98 0.13 14.93 -20.88
CA ALA A 98 -0.49 15.18 -22.16
C ALA A 98 0.64 15.16 -23.18
N LEU A 99 0.63 14.15 -24.04
CA LEU A 99 1.55 14.08 -25.16
C LEU A 99 1.34 15.39 -25.94
N PRO A 100 2.40 16.11 -26.32
CA PRO A 100 2.24 17.31 -27.11
C PRO A 100 1.50 16.92 -28.39
N VAL A 101 0.46 17.67 -28.74
CA VAL A 101 -0.21 17.55 -30.03
C VAL A 101 0.86 17.75 -31.10
N LEU A 102 1.28 16.65 -31.75
CA LEU A 102 1.95 16.77 -33.04
C LEU A 102 0.94 17.43 -33.97
N GLY A 103 1.35 18.55 -34.57
CA GLY A 103 0.56 19.29 -35.53
C GLY A 103 0.11 18.44 -36.73
N PRO A 104 -0.66 19.02 -37.67
CA PRO A 104 -1.48 18.30 -38.66
C PRO A 104 -0.73 17.47 -39.72
N THR A 105 0.56 17.21 -39.54
CA THR A 105 1.42 16.39 -40.42
C THR A 105 2.04 15.24 -39.62
N ALA A 106 1.23 14.37 -39.04
CA ALA A 106 1.69 13.07 -38.56
C ALA A 106 1.01 11.97 -39.38
N GLU A 107 1.83 11.21 -40.09
CA GLU A 107 1.42 10.09 -40.94
C GLU A 107 0.75 8.99 -40.09
N PRO A 108 -0.39 8.42 -40.52
CA PRO A 108 -1.12 7.47 -39.69
C PRO A 108 -0.31 6.19 -39.50
N ALA A 109 -0.14 5.78 -38.24
CA ALA A 109 0.46 4.51 -37.87
C ALA A 109 -0.47 3.35 -38.27
N SER A 110 -0.39 2.93 -39.53
CA SER A 110 -0.86 1.62 -39.98
C SER A 110 0.35 0.73 -40.22
N ALA A 111 0.81 0.08 -39.15
CA ALA A 111 1.61 -1.13 -39.25
C ALA A 111 0.93 -2.20 -38.40
N PRO A 112 0.43 -3.29 -38.99
CA PRO A 112 0.01 -4.47 -38.23
C PRO A 112 1.20 -5.00 -37.44
N SER A 113 1.02 -5.25 -36.14
CA SER A 113 2.04 -5.90 -35.31
C SER A 113 2.09 -7.38 -35.68
N GLU A 114 3.13 -7.79 -36.40
CA GLU A 114 3.39 -9.20 -36.71
C GLU A 114 4.05 -9.87 -35.50
N ALA A 115 3.23 -10.45 -34.64
CA ALA A 115 3.71 -11.33 -33.57
C ALA A 115 4.19 -12.64 -34.17
N LEU A 116 5.50 -12.88 -34.18
CA LEU A 116 6.09 -14.20 -34.46
C LEU A 116 6.13 -15.03 -33.17
N PRO A 117 5.43 -16.18 -33.08
CA PRO A 117 5.70 -17.17 -32.04
C PRO A 117 6.80 -18.11 -32.54
N SER A 118 7.94 -18.15 -31.84
CA SER A 118 8.88 -19.28 -31.97
C SER A 118 8.79 -20.15 -30.73
N SER A 119 7.81 -21.05 -30.71
CA SER A 119 7.89 -22.28 -29.92
C SER A 119 8.33 -23.40 -30.85
N ALA A 120 9.62 -23.72 -30.86
CA ALA A 120 10.16 -24.86 -31.57
C ALA A 120 10.58 -25.94 -30.56
N GLY A 121 9.79 -27.00 -30.51
CA GLY A 121 10.07 -28.26 -29.84
C GLY A 121 8.75 -29.00 -29.66
N PRO A 122 8.51 -30.11 -30.39
CA PRO A 122 9.09 -31.37 -29.91
C PRO A 122 9.40 -32.49 -30.95
N GLN A 123 10.15 -33.49 -30.45
CA GLN A 123 10.21 -34.93 -30.78
C GLN A 123 11.24 -35.49 -31.80
N ALA A 124 12.15 -36.29 -31.22
CA ALA A 124 12.61 -37.65 -31.58
C ALA A 124 12.31 -38.21 -32.98
N ASN A 125 13.32 -38.80 -33.65
CA ASN A 125 13.47 -40.26 -33.86
C ASN A 125 14.74 -40.58 -34.69
N GLY A 126 15.41 -41.72 -34.40
CA GLY A 126 16.32 -42.41 -35.33
C GLY A 126 17.80 -42.38 -34.99
#